data_AF-W2S6Q7-F1
#
_entry.id   AF-W2S6Q7-F1
#
_cell.length_a   1.000
_cell.length_b   1.000
_cell.length_c   1.000
_cell.angle_alpha   90.00
_cell.angle_beta   90.00
_cell.angle_gamma   90.00
#
_symmetry.space_group_name_H-M   'P 1'
#
loop_
_entity.id
_entity.type
_entity.pdbx_description
1 polymer ?
#
loop_
_entity_poly.entity_id
_entity_poly.type
_entity_poly.pdbx_seq_one_letter_code
_entity_poly.pdbx_strand_id
1 'polypeptide(L)'
;MSDSSRANIAASAGSSKPGGRMNKKANGSPQPTHFLALPLVNAHALPQLSRSINHFQSVTTSPPPLKPSQLQARDRARVAETPERDSEEYRTGADGENNVAQGPGLKIIPAQAHRPAGTLHLTLGTMVLKEAADFQRALEVLKDINYAELLQQVAASVADVGSGAEVMFETTVQGSENQQGSSAAMDAGEEVASALKTLTRPVSPPPPSAAITRDITRPASPPQPRPLQVSLIGLGTFPSAKKSRVFYAAPHDSSGRLQSFAEAVQRRFIDEGVVRAEPRPLTLHATVANLKYVKVQRQWKRGGSGSGGGRQGREVDAREVIQAFGEGGSEAWPGKAYSWAEGIVIDRVRICKMGAVKSEDPVLGMEYPAIRVPVEGDAGEESELAEVKFT
;
A
#
# COMPACT_ATOMS: atom_id res chain seq x y z
N MET A 1 56.57 33.60 -57.71
CA MET A 1 58.03 33.32 -57.79
C MET A 1 58.54 33.02 -56.40
N SER A 2 59.71 32.40 -56.31
CA SER A 2 60.50 32.14 -55.09
C SER A 2 61.02 33.45 -54.46
N ASP A 3 61.65 33.51 -53.28
CA ASP A 3 62.26 32.45 -52.43
C ASP A 3 62.37 32.90 -50.94
N SER A 4 62.66 31.94 -50.03
CA SER A 4 63.37 32.10 -48.75
C SER A 4 62.72 32.94 -47.61
N SER A 5 62.99 32.72 -46.31
CA SER A 5 64.16 32.09 -45.67
C SER A 5 63.84 31.17 -44.46
N ARG A 6 64.81 30.29 -44.14
CA ARG A 6 65.08 29.62 -42.83
C ARG A 6 65.21 30.65 -41.67
N ALA A 7 65.04 30.35 -40.37
CA ALA A 7 64.67 29.15 -39.58
C ALA A 7 63.96 29.64 -38.26
N ASN A 8 63.96 29.05 -37.04
CA ASN A 8 64.67 27.94 -36.39
C ASN A 8 63.91 27.37 -35.15
N ILE A 9 64.49 26.37 -34.47
CA ILE A 9 63.89 25.57 -33.38
C ILE A 9 64.12 26.17 -31.98
N ALA A 10 63.08 26.16 -31.13
CA ALA A 10 63.19 26.05 -29.67
C ALA A 10 61.89 25.45 -29.09
N ALA A 11 61.98 24.61 -28.04
CA ALA A 11 60.83 23.94 -27.44
C ALA A 11 60.53 24.45 -26.02
N SER A 12 59.26 24.46 -25.62
CA SER A 12 58.84 24.54 -24.22
C SER A 12 57.64 23.62 -23.96
N ALA A 13 57.71 22.84 -22.88
CA ALA A 13 56.74 21.78 -22.58
C ALA A 13 55.59 22.30 -21.70
N GLY A 14 54.54 22.83 -22.34
CA GLY A 14 53.30 23.24 -21.67
C GLY A 14 52.40 22.05 -21.29
N SER A 15 52.35 21.69 -20.01
CA SER A 15 51.59 20.52 -19.52
C SER A 15 50.09 20.79 -19.34
N SER A 16 49.32 20.65 -20.42
CA SER A 16 47.85 20.80 -20.42
C SER A 16 47.12 19.44 -20.23
N LYS A 17 46.41 19.29 -19.10
CA LYS A 17 45.62 18.09 -18.79
C LYS A 17 44.29 18.09 -19.57
N PRO A 18 43.97 17.09 -20.42
CA PRO A 18 42.63 16.92 -21.00
C PRO A 18 41.67 16.35 -19.95
N GLY A 19 41.17 17.22 -19.05
CA GLY A 19 40.39 16.85 -17.86
C GLY A 19 38.88 17.12 -17.96
N GLY A 20 38.35 17.36 -19.16
CA GLY A 20 36.95 17.75 -19.39
C GLY A 20 35.94 16.65 -19.09
N ARG A 21 35.63 16.42 -17.81
CA ARG A 21 34.53 15.56 -17.35
C ARG A 21 33.18 16.16 -17.79
N MET A 22 32.76 15.86 -19.02
CA MET A 22 31.40 16.09 -19.47
C MET A 22 30.44 15.31 -18.58
N ASN A 23 29.73 16.02 -17.69
CA ASN A 23 28.60 15.46 -16.96
C ASN A 23 27.49 15.11 -17.96
N LYS A 24 27.50 13.87 -18.46
CA LYS A 24 26.30 13.24 -19.00
C LYS A 24 25.24 13.27 -17.89
N LYS A 25 24.33 14.25 -17.95
CA LYS A 25 23.11 14.22 -17.15
C LYS A 25 22.41 12.90 -17.47
N ALA A 26 22.37 11.98 -16.51
CA ALA A 26 21.61 10.75 -16.67
C ALA A 26 20.17 11.14 -16.96
N ASN A 27 19.66 10.75 -18.12
CA ASN A 27 18.35 11.17 -18.61
C ASN A 27 17.25 10.36 -17.90
N GLY A 28 17.09 10.64 -16.60
CA GLY A 28 16.13 9.95 -15.75
C GLY A 28 14.71 10.12 -16.27
N SER A 29 13.90 9.07 -16.12
CA SER A 29 12.49 9.11 -16.49
C SER A 29 11.79 10.30 -15.81
N PRO A 30 10.88 11.01 -16.50
CA PRO A 30 10.12 12.09 -15.90
C PRO A 30 9.38 11.60 -14.65
N GLN A 31 9.30 12.44 -13.61
CA GLN A 31 8.56 12.06 -12.41
C GLN A 31 7.06 11.99 -12.72
N PRO A 32 6.35 10.95 -12.25
CA PRO A 32 4.90 10.84 -12.42
C PRO A 32 4.15 12.09 -11.96
N THR A 33 3.15 12.49 -12.75
CA THR A 33 2.28 13.65 -12.46
C THR A 33 0.89 13.20 -11.99
N HIS A 34 0.47 12.01 -12.41
CA HIS A 34 -0.85 11.44 -12.13
C HIS A 34 -0.72 9.94 -11.78
N PHE A 35 -1.80 9.37 -11.25
CA PHE A 35 -1.87 7.96 -10.89
C PHE A 35 -3.28 7.39 -11.07
N LEU A 36 -3.35 6.11 -11.44
CA LEU A 36 -4.57 5.32 -11.52
C LEU A 36 -4.84 4.68 -10.15
N ALA A 37 -6.07 4.72 -9.66
CA ALA A 37 -6.41 4.21 -8.33
C ALA A 37 -7.83 3.66 -8.17
N LEU A 38 -7.95 2.74 -7.22
CA LEU A 38 -9.20 2.34 -6.58
C LEU A 38 -9.41 3.19 -5.31
N PRO A 39 -10.45 4.03 -5.21
CA PRO A 39 -10.74 4.78 -3.99
C PRO A 39 -11.17 3.84 -2.86
N LEU A 40 -10.71 4.12 -1.64
CA LEU A 40 -11.14 3.38 -0.42
C LEU A 40 -12.12 4.19 0.43
N VAL A 41 -12.52 5.37 -0.05
CA VAL A 41 -13.31 6.34 0.71
C VAL A 41 -14.69 6.47 0.10
N ASN A 42 -15.67 6.07 0.90
CA ASN A 42 -17.10 6.19 0.66
C ASN A 42 -17.81 6.40 2.01
N ALA A 43 -19.13 6.62 1.99
CA ALA A 43 -19.90 6.92 3.21
C ALA A 43 -19.82 5.84 4.31
N HIS A 44 -19.57 4.56 3.95
CA HIS A 44 -19.43 3.46 4.90
C HIS A 44 -18.01 3.37 5.50
N ALA A 45 -16.98 3.60 4.67
CA ALA A 45 -15.58 3.47 5.07
C ALA A 45 -15.06 4.70 5.83
N LEU A 46 -15.44 5.92 5.42
CA LEU A 46 -14.87 7.16 5.97
C LEU A 46 -14.98 7.29 7.50
N PRO A 47 -16.12 6.97 8.17
CA PRO A 47 -16.21 7.02 9.63
C PRO A 47 -15.40 5.94 10.35
N GLN A 48 -15.02 4.85 9.66
CA GLN A 48 -14.10 3.84 10.20
C GLN A 48 -12.66 4.31 10.07
N LEU A 49 -12.25 4.71 8.85
CA LEU A 49 -10.92 5.20 8.52
C LEU A 49 -10.52 6.42 9.37
N SER A 50 -11.42 7.38 9.56
CA SER A 50 -11.14 8.56 10.40
C SER A 50 -10.90 8.18 11.87
N ARG A 51 -11.61 7.20 12.42
CA ARG A 51 -11.38 6.73 13.80
C ARG A 51 -10.05 5.99 13.92
N SER A 52 -9.77 5.05 13.02
CA SER A 52 -8.56 4.23 13.07
C SER A 52 -7.28 5.03 12.78
N ILE A 53 -7.33 6.00 11.86
CA ILE A 53 -6.23 6.95 11.61
C ILE A 53 -6.02 7.89 12.79
N ASN A 54 -7.08 8.40 13.43
CA ASN A 54 -6.92 9.26 14.62
C ASN A 54 -6.31 8.50 15.80
N HIS A 55 -6.67 7.22 15.99
CA HIS A 55 -6.02 6.37 16.99
C HIS A 55 -4.54 6.08 16.65
N PHE A 56 -4.24 5.73 15.40
CA PHE A 56 -2.85 5.55 14.95
C PHE A 56 -2.01 6.81 15.14
N GLN A 57 -2.57 7.99 14.85
CA GLN A 57 -1.93 9.28 15.11
C GLN A 57 -1.68 9.51 16.60
N SER A 58 -2.66 9.26 17.48
CA SER A 58 -2.49 9.52 18.92
C SER A 58 -1.43 8.61 19.56
N VAL A 59 -1.34 7.35 19.11
CA VAL A 59 -0.31 6.40 19.56
C VAL A 59 1.06 6.74 18.99
N THR A 60 1.19 7.01 17.68
CA THR A 60 2.50 7.05 17.00
C THR A 60 3.10 8.44 16.76
N THR A 61 2.34 9.52 16.98
CA THR A 61 2.84 10.88 16.73
C THR A 61 4.04 11.21 17.63
N SER A 62 5.19 11.45 17.00
CA SER A 62 6.39 11.92 17.70
C SER A 62 6.16 13.32 18.27
N PRO A 63 6.51 13.59 19.55
CA PRO A 63 6.33 14.90 20.15
C PRO A 63 7.10 15.99 19.39
N PRO A 64 6.63 17.25 19.42
CA PRO A 64 7.34 18.35 18.80
C PRO A 64 8.74 18.52 19.43
N PRO A 65 9.76 18.92 18.65
CA PRO A 65 11.10 19.14 19.18
C PRO A 65 11.07 20.24 20.24
N LEU A 66 11.59 19.92 21.43
CA LEU A 66 11.64 20.85 22.57
C LEU A 66 12.42 22.12 22.21
N LYS A 67 11.92 23.27 22.67
CA LYS A 67 12.63 24.55 22.53
C LYS A 67 13.97 24.50 23.31
N PRO A 68 15.01 25.25 22.92
CA PRO A 68 16.29 25.24 23.62
C PRO A 68 16.19 25.55 25.14
N SER A 69 15.24 26.39 25.54
CA SER A 69 14.93 26.66 26.95
C SER A 69 14.32 25.47 27.70
N GLN A 70 13.50 24.64 27.02
CA GLN A 70 12.91 23.43 27.57
C GLN A 70 13.93 22.28 27.65
N LEU A 71 14.88 22.22 26.71
CA LEU A 71 16.06 21.35 26.82
C LEU A 71 16.90 21.72 28.04
N GLN A 72 17.29 23.00 28.18
CA GLN A 72 18.02 23.48 29.36
C GLN A 72 17.27 23.25 30.68
N ALA A 73 15.93 23.34 30.68
CA ALA A 73 15.12 23.01 31.86
C ALA A 73 15.14 21.50 32.18
N ARG A 74 15.04 20.62 31.18
CA ARG A 74 15.17 19.16 31.36
C ARG A 74 16.57 18.75 31.80
N ASP A 75 17.61 19.36 31.24
CA ASP A 75 18.99 19.08 31.61
C ASP A 75 19.26 19.52 33.06
N ARG A 76 18.69 20.65 33.51
CA ARG A 76 18.72 21.07 34.91
C ARG A 76 17.94 20.12 35.84
N ALA A 77 16.72 19.73 35.48
CA ALA A 77 15.93 18.79 36.28
C ALA A 77 16.63 17.43 36.43
N ARG A 78 17.21 16.90 35.34
CA ARG A 78 17.96 15.65 35.33
C ARG A 78 19.30 15.70 36.09
N VAL A 79 19.80 16.89 36.41
CA VAL A 79 20.96 17.09 37.30
C VAL A 79 20.54 17.29 38.76
N ALA A 80 19.29 17.68 39.02
CA ALA A 80 18.72 17.72 40.37
C ALA A 80 18.26 16.34 40.87
N GLU A 81 17.83 15.44 39.96
CA GLU A 81 17.46 14.06 40.28
C GLU A 81 18.69 13.12 40.38
N THR A 82 19.52 13.31 41.41
CA THR A 82 20.48 12.28 41.85
C THR A 82 19.81 11.35 42.87
N PRO A 83 19.67 10.04 42.60
CA PRO A 83 19.03 9.11 43.53
C PRO A 83 20.01 8.64 44.59
N GLU A 84 19.96 9.22 45.79
CA GLU A 84 20.33 8.49 47.00
C GLU A 84 19.32 7.35 47.16
N ARG A 85 19.82 6.11 47.17
CA ARG A 85 19.01 4.91 47.41
C ARG A 85 19.06 4.60 48.90
N ASP A 86 17.91 4.42 49.53
CA ASP A 86 17.78 3.43 50.59
C ASP A 86 16.32 3.03 50.87
N SER A 87 16.17 1.90 51.56
CA SER A 87 14.92 1.26 52.02
C SER A 87 13.92 0.75 50.96
N GLU A 88 13.08 -0.19 51.41
CA GLU A 88 12.16 -1.00 50.60
C GLU A 88 10.68 -0.62 50.80
N GLU A 89 9.80 -1.48 50.28
CA GLU A 89 8.42 -1.75 50.69
C GLU A 89 7.23 -1.06 49.99
N TYR A 90 6.09 -1.74 50.11
CA TYR A 90 4.72 -1.45 49.66
C TYR A 90 4.45 -1.16 48.17
N ARG A 91 4.09 -2.24 47.45
CA ARG A 91 3.14 -2.20 46.32
C ARG A 91 1.74 -2.62 46.79
N THR A 92 0.78 -1.70 46.78
CA THR A 92 -0.65 -1.99 46.98
C THR A 92 -1.53 -0.98 46.24
N GLY A 93 -2.63 -1.47 45.62
CA GLY A 93 -3.62 -0.62 44.94
C GLY A 93 -3.28 -0.29 43.47
N ALA A 94 -4.24 -0.17 42.55
CA ALA A 94 -5.70 -0.36 42.70
C ALA A 94 -6.55 0.38 41.63
N ASP A 95 -5.92 1.10 40.70
CA ASP A 95 -6.59 2.05 39.79
C ASP A 95 -6.50 1.57 38.32
N GLY A 96 -7.45 0.73 37.90
CA GLY A 96 -7.41 0.07 36.59
C GLY A 96 -8.20 0.79 35.48
N GLU A 97 -7.61 1.79 34.82
CA GLU A 97 -8.18 2.39 33.59
C GLU A 97 -7.18 2.52 32.43
N ASN A 98 -7.42 1.75 31.35
CA ASN A 98 -7.14 2.07 29.94
C ASN A 98 -5.78 2.68 29.55
N ASN A 99 -4.66 2.20 30.11
CA ASN A 99 -3.33 2.69 29.75
C ASN A 99 -2.61 1.82 28.71
N VAL A 100 -3.18 1.73 27.50
CA VAL A 100 -2.58 1.04 26.33
C VAL A 100 -1.12 1.48 26.18
N ALA A 101 -0.19 0.53 26.32
CA ALA A 101 1.24 0.74 26.55
C ALA A 101 1.84 1.96 25.83
N GLN A 102 1.90 3.11 26.51
CA GLN A 102 2.43 4.37 25.97
C GLN A 102 3.97 4.42 26.01
N GLY A 103 4.60 3.36 25.51
CA GLY A 103 6.05 3.25 25.38
C GLY A 103 6.61 4.36 24.48
N PRO A 104 7.74 5.00 24.85
CA PRO A 104 8.33 6.08 24.06
C PRO A 104 8.79 5.63 22.66
N GLY A 105 9.02 4.33 22.44
CA GLY A 105 9.40 3.76 21.14
C GLY A 105 8.28 3.71 20.09
N LEU A 106 7.01 3.93 20.47
CA LEU A 106 5.90 4.08 19.51
C LEU A 106 5.85 5.48 18.87
N LYS A 107 6.32 6.51 19.59
CA LYS A 107 6.16 7.94 19.24
C LYS A 107 7.20 8.40 18.20
N ILE A 108 7.25 7.75 17.04
CA ILE A 108 8.30 7.91 16.01
C ILE A 108 7.87 8.68 14.75
N ILE A 109 6.56 8.78 14.48
CA ILE A 109 6.04 9.32 13.22
C ILE A 109 5.72 10.83 13.37
N PRO A 110 6.33 11.74 12.58
CA PRO A 110 5.97 13.15 12.64
C PRO A 110 4.51 13.37 12.24
N ALA A 111 3.76 14.23 12.95
CA ALA A 111 2.33 14.47 12.69
C ALA A 111 2.00 14.67 11.20
N GLN A 112 2.78 15.52 10.51
CA GLN A 112 2.67 15.83 9.07
C GLN A 112 2.98 14.67 8.10
N ALA A 113 3.38 13.49 8.60
CA ALA A 113 3.62 12.29 7.79
C ALA A 113 2.34 11.45 7.63
N HIS A 114 1.38 11.55 8.54
CA HIS A 114 0.13 10.80 8.49
C HIS A 114 -0.74 11.29 7.34
N ARG A 115 -1.46 10.36 6.71
CA ARG A 115 -2.44 10.65 5.65
C ARG A 115 -3.82 10.88 6.26
N PRO A 116 -4.53 11.95 5.89
CA PRO A 116 -5.95 12.12 6.22
C PRO A 116 -6.81 11.04 5.57
N ALA A 117 -7.93 10.69 6.21
CA ALA A 117 -8.81 9.60 5.78
C ALA A 117 -9.31 9.74 4.33
N GLY A 118 -9.71 10.94 3.92
CA GLY A 118 -10.14 11.25 2.54
C GLY A 118 -9.08 11.01 1.45
N THR A 119 -7.82 10.78 1.82
CA THR A 119 -6.72 10.53 0.86
C THR A 119 -6.41 9.04 0.60
N LEU A 120 -7.11 8.12 1.27
CA LEU A 120 -6.82 6.67 1.16
C LEU A 120 -7.34 6.06 -0.14
N HIS A 121 -6.49 5.27 -0.78
CA HIS A 121 -6.73 4.60 -2.06
C HIS A 121 -5.73 3.46 -2.24
N LEU A 122 -6.00 2.55 -3.18
CA LEU A 122 -5.01 1.60 -3.71
C LEU A 122 -4.51 2.14 -5.05
N THR A 123 -3.21 2.40 -5.17
CA THR A 123 -2.61 2.81 -6.45
C THR A 123 -2.45 1.61 -7.37
N LEU A 124 -3.01 1.68 -8.58
CA LEU A 124 -2.86 0.68 -9.63
C LEU A 124 -1.65 0.96 -10.54
N GLY A 125 -1.38 2.24 -10.82
CA GLY A 125 -0.28 2.64 -11.70
C GLY A 125 0.04 4.11 -11.59
N THR A 126 1.20 4.53 -12.10
CA THR A 126 1.58 5.96 -12.16
C THR A 126 1.95 6.35 -13.59
N MET A 127 1.61 7.58 -13.97
CA MET A 127 1.65 8.07 -15.34
C MET A 127 2.12 9.52 -15.40
N VAL A 128 2.55 9.96 -16.59
CA VAL A 128 3.00 11.33 -16.85
C VAL A 128 2.09 11.93 -17.92
N LEU A 129 1.06 12.63 -17.47
CA LEU A 129 0.20 13.45 -18.33
C LEU A 129 0.69 14.91 -18.26
N LYS A 130 0.77 15.57 -19.42
CA LYS A 130 1.19 16.97 -19.60
C LYS A 130 0.33 17.69 -20.62
N GLU A 131 0.22 17.12 -21.82
CA GLU A 131 -0.45 17.72 -22.98
C GLU A 131 -1.89 17.18 -23.08
N ALA A 132 -2.80 17.90 -23.75
CA ALA A 132 -4.21 17.50 -23.85
C ALA A 132 -4.40 16.07 -24.38
N ALA A 133 -3.61 15.65 -25.38
CA ALA A 133 -3.63 14.31 -25.93
C ALA A 133 -3.19 13.20 -24.94
N ASP A 134 -2.36 13.51 -23.93
CA ASP A 134 -2.05 12.56 -22.86
C ASP A 134 -3.29 12.31 -21.99
N PHE A 135 -3.99 13.40 -21.64
CA PHE A 135 -5.19 13.37 -20.82
C PHE A 135 -6.36 12.68 -21.51
N GLN A 136 -6.58 12.99 -22.79
CA GLN A 136 -7.63 12.41 -23.60
C GLN A 136 -7.44 10.90 -23.75
N ARG A 137 -6.24 10.44 -24.14
CA ARG A 137 -5.90 9.00 -24.20
C ARG A 137 -6.10 8.31 -22.86
N ALA A 138 -5.67 8.94 -21.76
CA ALA A 138 -5.83 8.35 -20.44
C ALA A 138 -7.31 8.22 -20.03
N LEU A 139 -8.19 9.13 -20.47
CA LEU A 139 -9.64 9.03 -20.29
C LEU A 139 -10.27 7.94 -21.17
N GLU A 140 -9.87 7.85 -22.44
CA GLU A 140 -10.34 6.83 -23.38
C GLU A 140 -10.08 5.42 -22.85
N VAL A 141 -8.85 5.15 -22.41
CA VAL A 141 -8.46 3.87 -21.79
C VAL A 141 -9.20 3.62 -20.47
N LEU A 142 -9.58 4.66 -19.72
CA LEU A 142 -10.42 4.50 -18.52
C LEU A 142 -11.86 4.08 -18.87
N LYS A 143 -12.38 4.55 -20.01
CA LYS A 143 -13.78 4.36 -20.46
C LYS A 143 -14.01 3.07 -21.24
N ASP A 144 -13.05 2.64 -22.06
CA ASP A 144 -13.15 1.43 -22.90
C ASP A 144 -13.22 0.13 -22.08
N ILE A 145 -12.68 0.15 -20.85
CA ILE A 145 -12.63 -1.03 -19.99
C ILE A 145 -14.04 -1.44 -19.51
N ASN A 146 -14.50 -2.60 -19.99
CA ASN A 146 -15.67 -3.28 -19.42
C ASN A 146 -15.35 -3.89 -18.03
N TYR A 147 -15.35 -3.05 -17.00
CA TYR A 147 -15.01 -3.43 -15.62
C TYR A 147 -15.91 -4.54 -15.05
N ALA A 148 -17.20 -4.54 -15.40
CA ALA A 148 -18.14 -5.56 -14.92
C ALA A 148 -17.80 -6.95 -15.47
N GLU A 149 -17.43 -7.02 -16.75
CA GLU A 149 -16.94 -8.24 -17.38
C GLU A 149 -15.58 -8.67 -16.83
N LEU A 150 -14.62 -7.75 -16.64
CA LEU A 150 -13.34 -8.09 -15.99
C LEU A 150 -13.56 -8.69 -14.59
N LEU A 151 -14.47 -8.11 -13.80
CA LEU A 151 -14.78 -8.62 -12.45
C LEU A 151 -15.49 -9.99 -12.49
N GLN A 152 -16.28 -10.26 -13.54
CA GLN A 152 -16.90 -11.57 -13.78
C GLN A 152 -15.90 -12.63 -14.26
N GLN A 153 -15.01 -12.28 -15.20
CA GLN A 153 -13.93 -13.15 -15.68
C GLN A 153 -13.02 -13.56 -14.52
N VAL A 154 -12.57 -12.60 -13.71
CA VAL A 154 -11.75 -12.86 -12.52
C VAL A 154 -12.51 -13.71 -11.49
N ALA A 155 -13.81 -13.47 -11.27
CA ALA A 155 -14.61 -14.30 -10.38
C ALA A 155 -14.74 -15.77 -10.86
N ALA A 156 -14.80 -16.00 -12.18
CA ALA A 156 -14.80 -17.34 -12.75
C ALA A 156 -13.44 -18.04 -12.57
N SER A 157 -12.32 -17.37 -12.86
CA SER A 157 -10.99 -17.93 -12.69
C SER A 157 -10.66 -18.31 -11.24
N VAL A 158 -11.10 -17.50 -10.26
CA VAL A 158 -10.92 -17.83 -8.83
C VAL A 158 -11.79 -19.02 -8.41
N ALA A 159 -12.99 -19.17 -8.96
CA ALA A 159 -13.87 -20.31 -8.68
C ALA A 159 -13.33 -21.63 -9.28
N ASP A 160 -12.72 -21.58 -10.46
CA ASP A 160 -12.08 -22.72 -11.12
C ASP A 160 -10.90 -23.25 -10.28
N VAL A 161 -9.96 -22.36 -9.90
CA VAL A 161 -8.83 -22.69 -9.00
C VAL A 161 -9.32 -23.21 -7.64
N GLY A 162 -10.40 -22.63 -7.09
CA GLY A 162 -11.01 -23.10 -5.83
C GLY A 162 -11.65 -24.49 -5.91
N SER A 163 -11.78 -25.08 -7.11
CA SER A 163 -12.29 -26.45 -7.31
C SER A 163 -11.17 -27.48 -7.56
N GLY A 164 -9.93 -27.03 -7.77
CA GLY A 164 -8.80 -27.87 -8.19
C GLY A 164 -7.53 -27.65 -7.37
N ALA A 165 -7.27 -28.60 -6.46
CA ALA A 165 -6.09 -28.74 -5.59
C ALA A 165 -5.98 -27.77 -4.39
N GLU A 166 -5.75 -28.34 -3.20
CA GLU A 166 -4.98 -27.64 -2.17
C GLU A 166 -3.54 -27.47 -2.67
N VAL A 167 -3.05 -26.23 -2.66
CA VAL A 167 -1.63 -25.93 -2.93
C VAL A 167 -1.03 -25.39 -1.64
N MET A 168 -0.17 -26.17 -0.99
CA MET A 168 0.56 -25.73 0.20
C MET A 168 1.40 -24.49 -0.13
N PHE A 169 1.11 -23.38 0.56
CA PHE A 169 1.85 -22.14 0.39
C PHE A 169 3.12 -22.18 1.26
N GLU A 170 4.22 -22.71 0.69
CA GLU A 170 5.48 -22.89 1.41
C GLU A 170 6.03 -21.56 1.94
N THR A 171 5.93 -21.36 3.26
CA THR A 171 6.43 -20.15 3.92
C THR A 171 7.90 -20.35 4.28
N THR A 172 8.80 -19.87 3.41
CA THR A 172 10.25 -19.99 3.58
C THR A 172 10.77 -19.24 4.83
N VAL A 173 10.84 -19.94 5.97
CA VAL A 173 11.57 -19.50 7.16
C VAL A 173 12.93 -20.19 7.17
N GLN A 174 14.01 -19.43 6.90
CA GLN A 174 15.38 -19.94 7.03
C GLN A 174 15.78 -20.03 8.50
N GLY A 175 15.51 -21.18 9.13
CA GLY A 175 16.09 -21.60 10.40
C GLY A 175 17.07 -22.75 10.17
N SER A 176 18.35 -22.56 10.49
CA SER A 176 19.41 -23.54 10.23
C SER A 176 19.86 -24.26 11.50
N GLU A 177 19.59 -25.55 11.62
CA GLU A 177 20.31 -26.47 12.51
C GLU A 177 20.24 -27.91 11.98
N ASN A 178 21.11 -28.80 12.45
CA ASN A 178 21.61 -29.91 11.63
C ASN A 178 21.93 -31.19 12.43
N GLN A 179 21.35 -32.33 11.98
CA GLN A 179 21.65 -33.71 12.43
C GLN A 179 21.26 -34.04 13.89
N GLN A 180 21.06 -35.30 14.34
CA GLN A 180 21.34 -36.64 13.80
C GLN A 180 20.38 -37.67 14.50
N GLY A 181 20.22 -38.93 14.03
CA GLY A 181 19.66 -40.01 14.92
C GLY A 181 18.70 -41.09 14.38
N SER A 182 19.11 -41.84 13.34
CA SER A 182 18.80 -43.26 13.04
C SER A 182 17.60 -44.05 13.63
N SER A 183 17.08 -44.95 12.76
CA SER A 183 16.39 -46.24 13.00
C SER A 183 14.85 -46.25 13.05
N ALA A 184 14.13 -47.30 12.66
CA ALA A 184 14.22 -48.32 11.59
C ALA A 184 13.22 -49.45 11.93
N ALA A 185 12.20 -49.67 11.09
CA ALA A 185 11.41 -50.90 11.02
C ALA A 185 10.71 -51.00 9.66
N MET A 186 10.39 -52.21 9.22
CA MET A 186 9.65 -52.49 8.00
C MET A 186 8.25 -53.01 8.35
N ASP A 187 7.25 -52.71 7.52
CA ASP A 187 6.24 -53.70 7.13
C ASP A 187 5.69 -53.35 5.73
N ALA A 188 5.17 -54.35 5.01
CA ALA A 188 4.60 -54.20 3.67
C ALA A 188 3.56 -55.30 3.39
N GLY A 189 2.27 -54.92 3.29
CA GLY A 189 1.18 -55.86 3.07
C GLY A 189 -0.07 -55.26 2.40
N GLU A 190 -0.59 -56.02 1.44
CA GLU A 190 -1.98 -56.08 0.93
C GLU A 190 -2.69 -54.78 0.48
N GLU A 191 -2.34 -54.46 -0.76
CA GLU A 191 -3.19 -54.00 -1.87
C GLU A 191 -4.71 -54.37 -1.85
N VAL A 192 -5.52 -53.48 -2.45
CA VAL A 192 -6.86 -53.67 -3.07
C VAL A 192 -7.91 -54.67 -2.50
N ALA A 193 -8.71 -54.25 -1.51
CA ALA A 193 -10.00 -54.92 -1.20
C ALA A 193 -11.11 -54.09 -0.49
N SER A 194 -11.33 -52.80 -0.82
CA SER A 194 -12.41 -51.99 -0.16
C SER A 194 -13.33 -51.16 -1.06
N ALA A 195 -13.08 -51.08 -2.37
CA ALA A 195 -14.11 -50.65 -3.33
C ALA A 195 -15.21 -51.72 -3.46
N LEU A 196 -16.43 -51.32 -3.84
CA LEU A 196 -17.61 -52.18 -4.04
C LEU A 196 -18.24 -52.80 -2.76
N LYS A 197 -18.78 -51.97 -1.84
CA LYS A 197 -19.68 -52.48 -0.78
C LYS A 197 -20.84 -51.56 -0.33
N THR A 198 -21.36 -50.72 -1.23
CA THR A 198 -22.50 -49.81 -0.93
C THR A 198 -23.57 -49.77 -2.04
N LEU A 199 -23.91 -50.93 -2.63
CA LEU A 199 -24.93 -51.03 -3.69
C LEU A 199 -26.16 -51.87 -3.25
N THR A 200 -26.85 -51.43 -2.20
CA THR A 200 -28.17 -51.98 -1.80
C THR A 200 -28.95 -51.01 -0.89
N ARG A 201 -29.88 -50.24 -1.46
CA ARG A 201 -31.04 -49.68 -0.73
C ARG A 201 -32.29 -49.81 -1.63
N PRO A 202 -33.48 -50.11 -1.07
CA PRO A 202 -34.67 -50.44 -1.87
C PRO A 202 -35.31 -49.22 -2.53
N VAL A 203 -36.03 -49.47 -3.63
CA VAL A 203 -36.76 -48.46 -4.42
C VAL A 203 -38.18 -48.28 -3.88
N SER A 204 -38.64 -47.02 -3.75
CA SER A 204 -40.04 -46.67 -3.50
C SER A 204 -40.74 -46.26 -4.81
N PRO A 205 -42.03 -46.57 -4.99
CA PRO A 205 -42.80 -46.18 -6.18
C PRO A 205 -43.13 -44.67 -6.22
N PRO A 206 -43.38 -44.10 -7.42
CA PRO A 206 -43.62 -42.67 -7.58
C PRO A 206 -45.08 -42.26 -7.25
N PRO A 207 -45.30 -40.99 -6.83
CA PRO A 207 -46.64 -40.40 -6.75
C PRO A 207 -47.20 -40.07 -8.16
N PRO A 208 -48.53 -39.92 -8.30
CA PRO A 208 -49.17 -39.66 -9.59
C PRO A 208 -48.86 -38.27 -10.18
N SER A 209 -48.91 -38.18 -11.51
CA SER A 209 -48.56 -36.98 -12.27
C SER A 209 -49.51 -35.80 -12.00
N ALA A 210 -48.96 -34.67 -11.56
CA ALA A 210 -49.63 -33.38 -11.49
C ALA A 210 -49.29 -32.52 -12.72
N ALA A 211 -50.21 -31.63 -13.12
CA ALA A 211 -50.18 -31.00 -14.43
C ALA A 211 -48.94 -30.10 -14.67
N ILE A 212 -48.43 -30.11 -15.91
CA ILE A 212 -47.39 -29.20 -16.38
C ILE A 212 -48.01 -27.81 -16.60
N THR A 213 -48.08 -27.01 -15.56
CA THR A 213 -48.23 -25.56 -15.71
C THR A 213 -46.92 -25.02 -16.29
N ARG A 214 -46.94 -24.65 -17.58
CA ARG A 214 -45.81 -23.95 -18.21
C ARG A 214 -45.77 -22.52 -17.71
N ASP A 215 -45.19 -22.32 -16.53
CA ASP A 215 -44.76 -20.98 -16.12
C ASP A 215 -43.72 -20.49 -17.14
N ILE A 216 -43.97 -19.32 -17.73
CA ILE A 216 -43.11 -18.78 -18.79
C ILE A 216 -41.97 -18.08 -18.07
N THR A 217 -40.91 -18.83 -17.78
CA THR A 217 -39.72 -18.34 -17.09
C THR A 217 -39.16 -17.13 -17.82
N ARG A 218 -39.52 -15.94 -17.31
CA ARG A 218 -38.89 -14.65 -17.63
C ARG A 218 -37.38 -14.87 -17.69
N PRO A 219 -36.69 -14.51 -18.79
CA PRO A 219 -35.26 -14.75 -18.90
C PRO A 219 -34.57 -14.12 -17.69
N ALA A 220 -33.88 -14.97 -16.92
CA ALA A 220 -33.21 -14.52 -15.72
C ALA A 220 -32.17 -13.47 -16.11
N SER A 221 -32.22 -12.30 -15.48
CA SER A 221 -31.18 -11.29 -15.61
C SER A 221 -29.83 -11.95 -15.35
N PRO A 222 -28.79 -11.74 -16.19
CA PRO A 222 -27.49 -12.35 -15.96
C PRO A 222 -27.02 -11.99 -14.54
N PRO A 223 -26.50 -12.96 -13.77
CA PRO A 223 -26.21 -12.76 -12.35
C PRO A 223 -25.20 -11.64 -12.20
N GLN A 224 -25.65 -10.52 -11.62
CA GLN A 224 -24.83 -9.33 -11.49
C GLN A 224 -23.57 -9.65 -10.66
N PRO A 225 -22.38 -9.21 -11.10
CA PRO A 225 -21.15 -9.53 -10.39
C PRO A 225 -21.21 -8.95 -8.97
N ARG A 226 -21.01 -9.80 -7.96
CA ARG A 226 -20.99 -9.36 -6.55
C ARG A 226 -19.98 -8.22 -6.40
N PRO A 227 -20.31 -7.10 -5.72
CA PRO A 227 -19.39 -5.98 -5.55
C PRO A 227 -18.01 -6.41 -5.03
N LEU A 228 -16.97 -5.66 -5.36
CA LEU A 228 -15.64 -5.90 -4.84
C LEU A 228 -15.56 -5.31 -3.43
N GLN A 229 -15.46 -6.16 -2.41
CA GLN A 229 -15.49 -5.74 -1.02
C GLN A 229 -14.20 -6.12 -0.29
N VAL A 230 -13.60 -5.17 0.41
CA VAL A 230 -12.29 -5.33 1.06
C VAL A 230 -12.32 -4.86 2.52
N SER A 231 -11.44 -5.39 3.34
CA SER A 231 -11.14 -4.87 4.68
C SER A 231 -9.67 -4.42 4.74
N LEU A 232 -9.38 -3.33 5.43
CA LEU A 232 -8.00 -2.87 5.65
C LEU A 232 -7.51 -3.38 7.00
N ILE A 233 -6.49 -4.24 7.01
CA ILE A 233 -5.98 -4.91 8.21
C ILE A 233 -4.45 -4.83 8.33
N GLY A 234 -3.96 -4.91 9.56
CA GLY A 234 -2.53 -4.94 9.90
C GLY A 234 -1.78 -3.65 9.55
N LEU A 235 -0.46 -3.64 9.79
CA LEU A 235 0.40 -2.51 9.45
C LEU A 235 1.72 -3.01 8.84
N GLY A 236 1.86 -2.81 7.53
CA GLY A 236 3.09 -3.03 6.79
C GLY A 236 3.92 -1.76 6.62
N THR A 237 5.15 -1.91 6.12
CA THR A 237 6.06 -0.79 5.86
C THR A 237 6.99 -1.02 4.67
N PHE A 238 7.49 0.07 4.09
CA PHE A 238 8.59 0.05 3.13
C PHE A 238 9.75 0.96 3.56
N PRO A 239 11.02 0.59 3.28
CA PRO A 239 11.47 -0.70 2.72
C PRO A 239 11.45 -1.88 3.71
N SER A 240 11.58 -1.64 5.02
CA SER A 240 11.52 -2.70 6.05
C SER A 240 11.36 -2.11 7.45
N ALA A 241 10.88 -2.91 8.41
CA ALA A 241 10.62 -2.48 9.79
C ALA A 241 11.75 -1.65 10.42
N LYS A 242 13.00 -2.10 10.29
CA LYS A 242 14.20 -1.43 10.85
C LYS A 242 14.58 -0.10 10.17
N LYS A 243 14.01 0.20 8.99
CA LYS A 243 14.35 1.36 8.14
C LYS A 243 13.11 1.97 7.48
N SER A 244 12.02 2.05 8.23
CA SER A 244 10.70 2.42 7.75
C SER A 244 10.66 3.87 7.24
N ARG A 245 10.08 4.08 6.04
CA ARG A 245 9.79 5.41 5.47
C ARG A 245 8.34 5.57 5.01
N VAL A 246 7.64 4.47 4.74
CA VAL A 246 6.22 4.45 4.34
C VAL A 246 5.51 3.40 5.19
N PHE A 247 4.30 3.70 5.66
CA PHE A 247 3.47 2.85 6.50
C PHE A 247 2.15 2.61 5.78
N TYR A 248 1.64 1.39 5.76
CA TYR A 248 0.42 1.03 5.02
C TYR A 248 -0.43 -0.04 5.72
N ALA A 249 -1.75 0.04 5.56
CA ALA A 249 -2.66 -1.06 5.82
C ALA A 249 -2.73 -1.98 4.60
N ALA A 250 -2.83 -3.29 4.81
CA ALA A 250 -2.99 -4.26 3.73
C ALA A 250 -4.48 -4.43 3.39
N PRO A 251 -4.86 -4.41 2.10
CA PRO A 251 -6.22 -4.75 1.70
C PRO A 251 -6.40 -6.27 1.67
N HIS A 252 -7.37 -6.76 2.43
CA HIS A 252 -7.81 -8.15 2.44
C HIS A 252 -9.14 -8.29 1.70
N ASP A 253 -9.19 -9.15 0.69
CA ASP A 253 -10.39 -9.54 -0.05
C ASP A 253 -10.62 -11.05 0.14
N SER A 254 -11.66 -11.41 0.87
CA SER A 254 -12.03 -12.81 1.12
C SER A 254 -12.55 -13.54 -0.13
N SER A 255 -12.82 -12.81 -1.23
CA SER A 255 -13.17 -13.38 -2.52
C SER A 255 -11.98 -13.56 -3.47
N GLY A 256 -10.77 -13.12 -3.10
CA GLY A 256 -9.53 -13.30 -3.87
C GLY A 256 -9.46 -12.58 -5.22
N ARG A 257 -10.44 -11.74 -5.57
CA ARG A 257 -10.56 -11.11 -6.89
C ARG A 257 -9.77 -9.81 -7.01
N LEU A 258 -9.59 -9.09 -5.90
CA LEU A 258 -9.00 -7.74 -5.84
C LEU A 258 -7.68 -7.62 -6.61
N GLN A 259 -6.74 -8.53 -6.37
CA GLN A 259 -5.41 -8.48 -6.96
C GLN A 259 -5.48 -8.68 -8.48
N SER A 260 -6.15 -9.74 -8.95
CA SER A 260 -6.28 -10.04 -10.38
C SER A 260 -7.11 -8.98 -11.13
N PHE A 261 -8.15 -8.42 -10.52
CA PHE A 261 -8.90 -7.29 -11.08
C PHE A 261 -8.02 -6.04 -11.21
N ALA A 262 -7.28 -5.69 -10.17
CA ALA A 262 -6.36 -4.56 -10.16
C ALA A 262 -5.24 -4.71 -11.22
N GLU A 263 -4.69 -5.92 -11.38
CA GLU A 263 -3.69 -6.23 -12.42
C GLU A 263 -4.30 -6.23 -13.83
N ALA A 264 -5.53 -6.70 -14.02
CA ALA A 264 -6.21 -6.63 -15.32
C ALA A 264 -6.46 -5.18 -15.75
N VAL A 265 -6.93 -4.33 -14.82
CA VAL A 265 -7.11 -2.88 -15.05
C VAL A 265 -5.76 -2.19 -15.27
N GLN A 266 -4.72 -2.51 -14.49
CA GLN A 266 -3.37 -1.98 -14.71
C GLN A 266 -2.83 -2.35 -16.10
N ARG A 267 -3.02 -3.60 -16.53
CA ARG A 267 -2.50 -4.14 -17.80
C ARG A 267 -3.04 -3.36 -19.00
N ARG A 268 -4.35 -3.08 -19.05
CA ARG A 268 -4.96 -2.22 -20.09
C ARG A 268 -4.25 -0.86 -20.23
N PHE A 269 -3.92 -0.21 -19.11
CA PHE A 269 -3.19 1.05 -19.13
C PHE A 269 -1.69 0.91 -19.50
N ILE A 270 -1.10 -0.28 -19.35
CA ILE A 270 0.27 -0.59 -19.78
C ILE A 270 0.32 -0.90 -21.28
N ASP A 271 -0.64 -1.68 -21.78
CA ASP A 271 -0.74 -2.07 -23.19
C ASP A 271 -0.89 -0.83 -24.09
N GLU A 272 -1.69 0.15 -23.66
CA GLU A 272 -1.89 1.45 -24.32
C GLU A 272 -0.79 2.49 -24.01
N GLY A 273 0.25 2.10 -23.27
CA GLY A 273 1.44 2.90 -22.98
C GLY A 273 1.24 4.09 -22.01
N VAL A 274 0.04 4.28 -21.46
CA VAL A 274 -0.31 5.38 -20.54
C VAL A 274 0.37 5.20 -19.16
N VAL A 275 0.37 3.97 -18.64
CA VAL A 275 1.12 3.58 -17.43
C VAL A 275 2.39 2.86 -17.87
N ARG A 276 3.54 3.30 -17.35
CA ARG A 276 4.81 2.63 -17.62
C ARG A 276 4.89 1.31 -16.84
N ALA A 277 5.09 0.19 -17.56
CA ALA A 277 5.39 -1.10 -16.95
C ALA A 277 6.55 -1.02 -15.94
N GLU A 278 6.35 -1.62 -14.77
CA GLU A 278 7.41 -1.86 -13.78
C GLU A 278 7.81 -3.34 -13.79
N PRO A 279 9.10 -3.68 -13.55
CA PRO A 279 9.57 -5.07 -13.48
C PRO A 279 9.21 -5.77 -12.15
N ARG A 280 8.28 -5.20 -11.39
CA ARG A 280 7.86 -5.69 -10.06
C ARG A 280 6.33 -5.86 -10.07
N PRO A 281 5.78 -6.94 -9.50
CA PRO A 281 4.34 -7.13 -9.40
C PRO A 281 3.63 -5.97 -8.69
N LEU A 282 2.36 -5.75 -9.02
CA LEU A 282 1.52 -4.73 -8.41
C LEU A 282 1.29 -5.04 -6.92
N THR A 283 1.91 -4.29 -6.02
CA THR A 283 1.68 -4.45 -4.57
C THR A 283 0.57 -3.51 -4.09
N LEU A 284 -0.65 -4.02 -3.95
CA LEU A 284 -1.78 -3.24 -3.43
C LEU A 284 -1.60 -2.92 -1.95
N HIS A 285 -1.67 -1.64 -1.59
CA HIS A 285 -1.51 -1.17 -0.22
C HIS A 285 -2.18 0.18 0.00
N ALA A 286 -2.83 0.35 1.15
CA ALA A 286 -3.41 1.63 1.56
C ALA A 286 -2.40 2.38 2.43
N THR A 287 -1.65 3.34 1.87
CA THR A 287 -0.69 4.12 2.68
C THR A 287 -1.42 4.89 3.79
N VAL A 288 -0.95 4.79 5.03
CA VAL A 288 -1.45 5.53 6.21
C VAL A 288 -0.48 6.59 6.72
N ALA A 289 0.83 6.44 6.49
CA ALA A 289 1.82 7.51 6.72
C ALA A 289 3.02 7.43 5.76
N ASN A 290 3.65 8.57 5.45
CA ASN A 290 4.76 8.64 4.51
C ASN A 290 5.80 9.72 4.88
N LEU A 291 6.97 9.28 5.36
CA LEU A 291 8.07 10.13 5.83
C LEU A 291 8.93 10.70 4.68
N LYS A 292 8.72 10.27 3.42
CA LYS A 292 9.44 10.78 2.24
C LYS A 292 9.20 12.27 1.98
N TYR A 293 8.03 12.77 2.38
CA TYR A 293 7.59 14.16 2.14
C TYR A 293 7.75 15.08 3.37
N VAL A 294 8.13 14.51 4.52
CA VAL A 294 8.42 15.25 5.76
C VAL A 294 9.63 16.16 5.53
N LYS A 295 9.39 17.47 5.44
CA LYS A 295 10.46 18.48 5.41
C LYS A 295 11.19 18.47 6.77
N VAL A 296 12.47 18.12 6.77
CA VAL A 296 13.31 18.17 7.98
C VAL A 296 13.49 19.63 8.40
N GLN A 297 13.06 19.96 9.61
CA GLN A 297 13.22 21.30 10.17
C GLN A 297 14.71 21.56 10.43
N ARG A 298 15.24 22.68 9.89
CA ARG A 298 16.70 22.97 9.82
C ARG A 298 17.43 22.99 11.17
N GLN A 299 16.70 23.07 12.28
CA GLN A 299 17.22 23.35 13.63
C GLN A 299 17.92 22.16 14.30
N TRP A 300 17.82 20.94 13.77
CA TRP A 300 18.53 19.75 14.30
C TRP A 300 20.04 19.73 13.97
N LYS A 301 20.56 20.67 13.17
CA LYS A 301 22.01 20.82 12.93
C LYS A 301 22.73 21.44 14.14
N ARG A 302 23.02 20.67 15.19
CA ARG A 302 24.04 21.02 16.19
C ARG A 302 24.80 19.77 16.69
N GLY A 303 25.97 19.53 16.10
CA GLY A 303 26.82 18.37 16.41
C GLY A 303 27.30 17.63 15.15
N GLY A 304 28.18 18.26 14.35
CA GLY A 304 28.79 17.63 13.18
C GLY A 304 29.09 18.60 12.05
N SER A 305 30.39 18.80 11.76
CA SER A 305 30.92 19.61 10.66
C SER A 305 30.79 18.92 9.29
N GLY A 306 29.56 18.57 8.91
CA GLY A 306 29.24 17.93 7.63
C GLY A 306 28.69 18.91 6.59
N SER A 307 29.52 19.29 5.62
CA SER A 307 29.06 19.93 4.38
C SER A 307 28.54 18.87 3.41
N GLY A 308 27.23 18.65 3.43
CA GLY A 308 26.55 17.66 2.60
C GLY A 308 25.04 17.92 2.60
N GLY A 309 24.44 17.89 1.42
CA GLY A 309 23.00 18.04 1.23
C GLY A 309 22.32 16.69 0.95
N GLY A 310 21.04 16.57 1.31
CA GLY A 310 20.26 15.38 1.00
C GLY A 310 18.77 15.55 1.34
N ARG A 311 17.89 15.37 0.36
CA ARG A 311 16.43 15.25 0.56
C ARG A 311 16.05 13.81 0.95
N GLN A 312 16.81 13.20 1.86
CA GLN A 312 16.50 11.87 2.37
C GLN A 312 15.45 11.99 3.48
N GLY A 313 14.21 11.59 3.20
CA GLY A 313 13.15 11.49 4.20
C GLY A 313 13.54 10.52 5.31
N ARG A 314 13.24 10.88 6.56
CA ARG A 314 13.67 10.19 7.79
C ARG A 314 13.33 8.69 7.74
N GLU A 315 14.33 7.83 7.95
CA GLU A 315 14.11 6.43 8.34
C GLU A 315 13.83 6.36 9.84
N VAL A 316 12.96 5.43 10.25
CA VAL A 316 12.71 5.08 11.65
C VAL A 316 12.69 3.56 11.80
N ASP A 317 13.14 3.04 12.95
CA ASP A 317 12.84 1.66 13.31
C ASP A 317 11.40 1.63 13.84
N ALA A 318 10.56 0.80 13.23
CA ALA A 318 9.13 0.73 13.48
C ALA A 318 8.68 -0.63 14.00
N ARG A 319 9.60 -1.50 14.45
CA ARG A 319 9.25 -2.86 14.92
C ARG A 319 8.17 -2.85 16.00
N GLU A 320 8.27 -1.97 17.00
CA GLU A 320 7.25 -1.80 18.05
C GLU A 320 5.90 -1.32 17.50
N VAL A 321 5.91 -0.38 16.55
CA VAL A 321 4.69 0.16 15.92
C VAL A 321 4.02 -0.89 15.03
N ILE A 322 4.80 -1.70 14.33
CA ILE A 322 4.30 -2.82 13.50
C ILE A 322 3.75 -3.93 14.40
N GLN A 323 4.38 -4.21 15.55
CA GLN A 323 3.85 -5.16 16.52
C GLN A 323 2.51 -4.69 17.11
N ALA A 324 2.40 -3.41 17.51
CA ALA A 324 1.19 -2.83 18.11
C ALA A 324 -0.01 -2.72 17.15
N PHE A 325 0.23 -2.67 15.83
CA PHE A 325 -0.81 -2.51 14.79
C PHE A 325 -0.83 -3.65 13.75
N GLY A 326 -0.09 -4.73 13.99
CA GLY A 326 0.07 -5.87 13.07
C GLY A 326 -0.48 -7.17 13.64
N GLU A 327 0.03 -8.29 13.12
CA GLU A 327 -0.30 -9.63 13.60
C GLU A 327 0.35 -9.87 14.98
N GLY A 328 -0.51 -10.11 15.98
CA GLY A 328 -0.17 -10.12 17.41
C GLY A 328 -1.18 -9.34 18.24
N GLY A 329 -1.60 -8.18 17.72
CA GLY A 329 -2.60 -7.30 18.34
C GLY A 329 -2.05 -6.45 19.50
N SER A 330 -2.91 -5.56 20.00
CA SER A 330 -2.69 -4.86 21.27
C SER A 330 -3.45 -5.56 22.40
N GLU A 331 -3.29 -5.13 23.66
CA GLU A 331 -4.05 -5.67 24.81
C GLU A 331 -5.59 -5.55 24.63
N ALA A 332 -6.06 -4.63 23.77
CA ALA A 332 -7.47 -4.49 23.41
C ALA A 332 -7.94 -5.46 22.30
N TRP A 333 -7.02 -6.12 21.59
CA TRP A 333 -7.30 -7.02 20.46
C TRP A 333 -6.32 -8.21 20.40
N PRO A 334 -6.11 -8.96 21.50
CA PRO A 334 -5.10 -10.02 21.55
C PRO A 334 -5.34 -11.08 20.46
N GLY A 335 -4.34 -11.32 19.61
CA GLY A 335 -4.40 -12.32 18.55
C GLY A 335 -5.16 -11.92 17.27
N LYS A 336 -5.78 -10.74 17.17
CA LYS A 336 -6.33 -10.21 15.89
C LYS A 336 -5.45 -9.08 15.36
N ALA A 337 -5.16 -9.08 14.06
CA ALA A 337 -4.52 -7.95 13.41
C ALA A 337 -5.41 -6.69 13.50
N TYR A 338 -4.78 -5.52 13.70
CA TYR A 338 -5.52 -4.25 13.84
C TYR A 338 -6.37 -3.96 12.60
N SER A 339 -7.63 -3.58 12.82
CA SER A 339 -8.60 -3.34 11.75
C SER A 339 -8.82 -1.84 11.56
N TRP A 340 -8.56 -1.35 10.35
CA TRP A 340 -8.67 0.08 10.02
C TRP A 340 -10.06 0.46 9.54
N ALA A 341 -10.66 -0.43 8.75
CA ALA A 341 -12.04 -0.37 8.28
C ALA A 341 -12.40 -1.73 7.66
N GLU A 342 -13.61 -2.21 7.91
CA GLU A 342 -14.12 -3.49 7.39
C GLU A 342 -15.26 -3.25 6.39
N GLY A 343 -15.37 -4.13 5.38
CA GLY A 343 -16.47 -4.12 4.43
C GLY A 343 -16.51 -2.93 3.46
N ILE A 344 -15.37 -2.36 3.10
CA ILE A 344 -15.24 -1.28 2.11
C ILE A 344 -15.63 -1.82 0.73
N VAL A 345 -16.72 -1.33 0.15
CA VAL A 345 -17.04 -1.58 -1.26
C VAL A 345 -16.17 -0.68 -2.15
N ILE A 346 -15.48 -1.29 -3.12
CA ILE A 346 -14.79 -0.63 -4.21
C ILE A 346 -15.73 -0.66 -5.42
N ASP A 347 -16.25 0.52 -5.78
CA ASP A 347 -17.29 0.70 -6.80
C ASP A 347 -16.77 1.38 -8.08
N ARG A 348 -15.51 1.84 -8.10
CA ARG A 348 -14.98 2.70 -9.18
C ARG A 348 -13.46 2.68 -9.36
N VAL A 349 -13.01 3.05 -10.56
CA VAL A 349 -11.61 3.37 -10.89
C VAL A 349 -11.51 4.84 -11.27
N ARG A 350 -10.43 5.52 -10.86
CA ARG A 350 -10.19 6.92 -11.26
C ARG A 350 -8.73 7.27 -11.51
N ILE A 351 -8.53 8.34 -12.26
CA ILE A 351 -7.22 8.96 -12.50
C ILE A 351 -7.11 10.23 -11.65
N CYS A 352 -6.11 10.27 -10.78
CA CYS A 352 -5.88 11.37 -9.84
C CYS A 352 -4.59 12.11 -10.13
N LYS A 353 -4.58 13.43 -9.86
CA LYS A 353 -3.37 14.25 -9.87
C LYS A 353 -2.54 14.05 -8.60
N MET A 354 -1.21 14.07 -8.71
CA MET A 354 -0.33 13.96 -7.55
C MET A 354 -0.33 15.25 -6.71
N GLY A 355 -0.37 15.06 -5.39
CA GLY A 355 -0.62 16.11 -4.40
C GLY A 355 -2.09 16.12 -3.98
N ALA A 356 -2.36 15.75 -2.73
CA ALA A 356 -3.72 15.82 -2.19
C ALA A 356 -4.14 17.29 -2.00
N VAL A 357 -5.38 17.60 -2.34
CA VAL A 357 -5.98 18.93 -2.19
C VAL A 357 -6.92 18.94 -0.99
N LYS A 358 -7.30 20.13 -0.50
CA LYS A 358 -8.40 20.23 0.45
C LYS A 358 -9.70 19.83 -0.26
N SER A 359 -10.51 18.98 0.36
CA SER A 359 -11.82 18.63 -0.17
C SER A 359 -12.83 19.76 0.03
N GLU A 360 -13.86 19.78 -0.82
CA GLU A 360 -15.08 20.56 -0.60
C GLU A 360 -15.95 19.93 0.51
N ASP A 361 -15.90 18.61 0.68
CA ASP A 361 -16.50 17.90 1.81
C ASP A 361 -15.64 18.09 3.08
N PRO A 362 -16.16 18.75 4.14
CA PRO A 362 -15.43 18.92 5.40
C PRO A 362 -15.07 17.59 6.10
N VAL A 363 -15.81 16.51 5.83
CA VAL A 363 -15.61 15.18 6.43
C VAL A 363 -14.46 14.43 5.75
N LEU A 364 -14.25 14.62 4.44
CA LEU A 364 -13.04 14.16 3.75
C LEU A 364 -11.82 14.96 4.19
N GLY A 365 -11.96 16.28 4.28
CA GLY A 365 -10.93 17.25 4.70
C GLY A 365 -9.81 17.45 3.68
N MET A 366 -9.13 16.37 3.29
CA MET A 366 -8.14 16.32 2.21
C MET A 366 -8.39 15.09 1.36
N GLU A 367 -8.29 15.22 0.04
CA GLU A 367 -8.58 14.14 -0.90
C GLU A 367 -7.66 14.11 -2.12
N TYR A 368 -7.85 13.09 -2.97
CA TYR A 368 -7.38 13.07 -4.34
C TYR A 368 -8.60 12.98 -5.27
N PRO A 369 -9.06 14.09 -5.86
CA PRO A 369 -10.19 14.06 -6.78
C PRO A 369 -9.78 13.36 -8.08
N ALA A 370 -10.75 12.86 -8.81
CA ALA A 370 -10.54 12.51 -10.21
C ALA A 370 -10.21 13.78 -11.01
N ILE A 371 -9.34 13.66 -12.02
CA ILE A 371 -9.05 14.78 -12.91
C ILE A 371 -10.24 15.08 -13.83
N ARG A 372 -10.32 16.35 -14.25
CA ARG A 372 -11.20 16.78 -15.34
C ARG A 372 -10.38 16.89 -16.64
N VAL A 373 -10.95 16.40 -17.74
CA VAL A 373 -10.38 16.44 -19.09
C VAL A 373 -11.35 17.22 -19.99
N PRO A 374 -10.90 18.26 -20.73
CA PRO A 374 -11.77 18.99 -21.66
C PRO A 374 -12.27 18.09 -22.78
N VAL A 375 -13.50 18.29 -23.24
CA VAL A 375 -14.05 17.59 -24.42
C VAL A 375 -13.41 18.15 -25.69
N GLU A 376 -12.90 17.30 -26.59
CA GLU A 376 -12.43 17.77 -27.90
C GLU A 376 -13.59 18.25 -28.77
N GLY A 377 -13.49 19.49 -29.28
CA GLY A 377 -14.40 20.04 -30.28
C GLY A 377 -15.41 21.07 -29.78
N ASP A 378 -15.61 21.20 -28.46
CA ASP A 378 -16.39 22.32 -27.90
C ASP A 378 -15.49 23.54 -27.62
N ALA A 379 -16.07 24.74 -27.72
CA ALA A 379 -15.47 26.00 -27.32
C ALA A 379 -15.94 26.46 -25.91
N GLY A 380 -16.85 25.71 -25.28
CA GLY A 380 -17.34 25.89 -23.92
C GLY A 380 -16.49 25.22 -22.84
N GLU A 381 -16.94 25.36 -21.59
CA GLU A 381 -16.22 24.94 -20.38
C GLU A 381 -16.42 23.44 -20.03
N GLU A 382 -16.98 22.64 -20.93
CA GLU A 382 -17.36 21.26 -20.65
C GLU A 382 -16.14 20.34 -20.48
N SER A 383 -16.15 19.57 -19.39
CA SER A 383 -15.03 18.72 -19.00
C SER A 383 -15.48 17.47 -18.27
N GLU A 384 -15.01 16.33 -18.77
CA GLU A 384 -15.36 15.01 -18.26
C GLU A 384 -14.51 14.61 -17.07
N LEU A 385 -15.12 13.88 -16.14
CA LEU A 385 -14.44 13.37 -14.95
C LEU A 385 -13.78 12.02 -15.28
N ALA A 386 -12.48 11.89 -15.02
CA ALA A 386 -11.74 10.64 -15.17
C ALA A 386 -12.01 9.67 -13.99
N GLU A 387 -13.28 9.29 -13.80
CA GLU A 387 -13.77 8.32 -12.83
C GLU A 387 -14.88 7.48 -13.47
N VAL A 388 -14.74 6.16 -13.46
CA VAL A 388 -15.76 5.21 -13.96
C VAL A 388 -16.22 4.31 -12.82
N LYS A 389 -17.54 4.27 -12.58
CA LYS A 389 -18.19 3.35 -11.65
C LYS A 389 -18.54 2.03 -12.35
N PHE A 390 -18.51 0.92 -11.62
CA PHE A 390 -18.69 -0.43 -12.17
C PHE A 390 -19.54 -1.37 -11.29
N THR A 391 -20.21 -0.86 -10.25
CA THR A 391 -21.16 -1.59 -9.40
C THR A 391 -22.39 -0.74 -9.10
#